data_AF-A0A963SDU2-F1
#
_entry.id   AF-A0A963SDU2-F1
#
_cell.length_a   1.000
_cell.length_b   1.000
_cell.length_c   1.000
_cell.angle_alpha   90.00
_cell.angle_beta   90.00
_cell.angle_gamma   90.00
#
_symmetry.space_group_name_H-M   'P 1'
#
loop_
_entity.id
_entity.type
_entity.pdbx_description
1 polymer ?
#
loop_
_entity_poly.entity_id
_entity_poly.type
_entity_poly.pdbx_seq_one_letter_code
_entity_poly.pdbx_strand_id
1 'polypeptide(L)'
;MPGTGRGRRLNHVEFAHRPGEGGLVVLLFEALGCTCETIDTEDYGAYIVVSLDGSPHGENDMFASQAEPEQIALENALSDEFASGKSPLSEPAARYRALQRDKAFRAPHIGLRIPTVAALDDVIARLGELAERELSGRLDLGYTMERSLEEARATDTPVKQMWIWTDVISTGLLAFGQQIELQAYDID
;
A
#
# COMPACT_ATOMS: atom_id res chain seq x y z
N MET A 1 2.65 -28.15 -7.09
CA MET A 1 3.84 -27.66 -7.82
C MET A 1 3.70 -26.15 -7.90
N PRO A 2 4.57 -25.35 -7.25
CA PRO A 2 4.58 -23.91 -7.46
C PRO A 2 4.84 -23.69 -8.95
N GLY A 3 3.94 -22.97 -9.63
CA GLY A 3 3.99 -22.81 -11.07
C GLY A 3 5.32 -22.22 -11.51
N THR A 4 6.02 -22.89 -12.42
CA THR A 4 7.16 -22.34 -13.17
C THR A 4 6.68 -21.30 -14.17
N GLY A 5 5.96 -20.28 -13.70
CA GLY A 5 5.34 -19.26 -14.53
C GLY A 5 6.41 -18.49 -15.27
N ARG A 6 6.55 -18.75 -16.58
CA ARG A 6 7.34 -17.95 -17.54
C ARG A 6 6.69 -16.59 -17.83
N GLY A 7 6.00 -16.02 -16.84
CA GLY A 7 5.38 -14.70 -16.93
C GLY A 7 6.37 -13.60 -16.57
N ARG A 8 6.15 -12.39 -17.08
CA ARG A 8 6.87 -11.20 -16.59
C ARG A 8 6.51 -11.02 -15.12
N ARG A 9 7.53 -10.99 -14.27
CA ARG A 9 7.40 -10.66 -12.85
C ARG A 9 7.70 -9.18 -12.66
N LEU A 10 7.02 -8.56 -11.70
CA LEU A 10 7.45 -7.27 -11.19
C LEU A 10 8.83 -7.48 -10.55
N ASN A 11 9.82 -6.68 -10.91
CA ASN A 11 11.17 -6.83 -10.37
C ASN A 11 11.19 -6.35 -8.91
N HIS A 12 10.83 -5.08 -8.70
CA HIS A 12 10.61 -4.51 -7.38
C HIS A 12 9.69 -3.29 -7.46
N VAL A 13 9.23 -2.85 -6.29
CA VAL A 13 8.63 -1.54 -6.06
C VAL A 13 9.43 -0.88 -4.95
N GLU A 14 9.82 0.38 -5.15
CA GLU A 14 10.44 1.21 -4.12
C GLU A 14 9.40 2.19 -3.55
N PHE A 15 9.27 2.21 -2.24
CA PHE A 15 8.50 3.18 -1.49
C PHE A 15 9.43 4.12 -0.73
N ALA A 16 8.99 5.36 -0.55
CA ALA A 16 9.56 6.26 0.43
C ALA A 16 8.67 6.31 1.68
N HIS A 17 9.27 6.57 2.85
CA HIS A 17 8.56 6.90 4.10
C HIS A 17 9.23 8.08 4.81
N ARG A 18 8.54 8.76 5.74
CA ARG A 18 9.14 9.90 6.44
C ARG A 18 10.26 9.45 7.41
N PRO A 19 11.23 10.33 7.72
CA PRO A 19 12.25 10.06 8.73
C PRO A 19 11.69 9.59 10.06
N GLY A 20 12.25 8.51 10.59
CA GLY A 20 11.82 7.89 11.85
C GLY A 20 10.55 7.03 11.77
N GLU A 21 9.87 6.94 10.61
CA GLU A 21 8.63 6.17 10.46
C GLU A 21 8.84 4.70 10.06
N GLY A 22 10.07 4.20 10.00
CA GLY A 22 10.36 2.83 9.58
C GLY A 22 9.60 1.76 10.38
N GLY A 23 9.36 1.99 11.68
CA GLY A 23 8.53 1.10 12.49
C GLY A 23 7.06 1.04 12.05
N LEU A 24 6.50 2.14 11.55
CA LEU A 24 5.14 2.16 11.01
C LEU A 24 5.05 1.43 9.66
N VAL A 25 6.12 1.49 8.86
CA VAL A 25 6.22 0.74 7.61
C VAL A 25 6.21 -0.76 7.88
N VAL A 26 7.01 -1.22 8.85
CA VAL A 26 7.01 -2.63 9.29
C VAL A 26 5.62 -3.05 9.76
N LEU A 27 5.00 -2.28 10.66
CA LEU A 27 3.65 -2.58 11.16
C LEU A 27 2.60 -2.69 10.04
N LEU A 28 2.64 -1.77 9.08
CA LEU A 28 1.72 -1.77 7.93
C LEU A 28 1.89 -3.04 7.09
N PHE A 29 3.13 -3.37 6.69
CA PHE A 29 3.38 -4.51 5.81
C PHE A 29 3.22 -5.86 6.52
N GLU A 30 3.56 -5.97 7.80
CA GLU A 30 3.26 -7.17 8.59
C GLU A 30 1.75 -7.39 8.74
N ALA A 31 0.95 -6.32 8.91
CA ALA A 31 -0.51 -6.45 8.93
C ALA A 31 -1.07 -6.96 7.58
N LEU A 32 -0.44 -6.57 6.47
CA LEU A 32 -0.72 -7.09 5.13
C LEU A 32 -0.29 -8.55 4.92
N GLY A 33 0.41 -9.15 5.89
CA GLY A 33 0.88 -10.54 5.85
C GLY A 33 2.26 -10.71 5.21
N CYS A 34 3.00 -9.61 5.00
CA CYS A 34 4.39 -9.66 4.53
C CYS A 34 5.36 -9.89 5.70
N THR A 35 6.60 -10.25 5.39
CA THR A 35 7.70 -10.21 6.37
C THR A 35 8.66 -9.09 6.04
N CYS A 36 9.12 -8.36 7.07
CA CYS A 36 10.02 -7.24 6.90
C CYS A 36 11.40 -7.50 7.50
N GLU A 37 12.45 -7.08 6.80
CA GLU A 37 13.83 -7.06 7.29
C GLU A 37 14.42 -5.67 7.03
N THR A 38 15.13 -5.10 8.01
CA THR A 38 15.88 -3.86 7.78
C THR A 38 17.32 -4.21 7.42
N ILE A 39 17.76 -3.71 6.27
CA ILE A 39 19.15 -3.82 5.81
C ILE A 39 19.77 -2.43 5.89
N ASP A 40 20.97 -2.34 6.44
CA ASP A 40 21.75 -1.10 6.48
C ASP A 40 23.10 -1.34 5.81
N THR A 41 23.37 -0.59 4.74
CA THR A 41 24.60 -0.71 3.95
C THR A 41 25.29 0.63 3.82
N GLU A 42 26.61 0.62 3.69
CA GLU A 42 27.39 1.85 3.56
C GLU A 42 27.00 2.68 2.31
N ASP A 43 26.70 2.00 1.19
CA ASP A 43 26.43 2.65 -0.10
C ASP A 43 24.98 3.13 -0.26
N TYR A 44 24.01 2.48 0.41
CA TYR A 44 22.57 2.74 0.22
C TYR A 44 21.85 3.22 1.50
N GLY A 45 22.53 3.20 2.64
CA GLY A 45 21.93 3.47 3.94
C GLY A 45 20.97 2.35 4.37
N ALA A 46 20.10 2.69 5.34
CA ALA A 46 19.10 1.80 5.89
C ALA A 46 17.80 1.82 5.06
N TYR A 47 17.34 0.63 4.68
CA TYR A 47 16.07 0.42 4.00
C TYR A 47 15.39 -0.87 4.48
N ILE A 48 14.09 -0.94 4.29
CA ILE A 48 13.26 -2.07 4.69
C ILE A 48 12.99 -2.92 3.45
N VAL A 49 13.37 -4.20 3.50
CA VAL A 49 12.96 -5.23 2.55
C VAL A 49 11.63 -5.81 3.02
N VAL A 50 10.66 -5.89 2.10
CA VAL A 50 9.34 -6.45 2.33
C VAL A 50 9.18 -7.67 1.43
N SER A 51 9.31 -8.86 2.01
CA SER A 51 9.11 -10.12 1.29
C SER A 51 7.62 -10.48 1.24
N LEU A 52 7.14 -10.78 0.04
CA LEU A 52 5.73 -11.07 -0.23
C LEU A 52 5.36 -12.54 -0.02
N ASP A 53 6.28 -13.47 -0.29
CA ASP A 53 6.02 -14.92 -0.26
C ASP A 53 7.21 -15.78 0.20
N GLY A 54 8.22 -15.16 0.84
CA GLY A 54 9.40 -15.86 1.35
C GLY A 54 10.32 -16.38 0.24
N SER A 55 10.17 -15.87 -0.98
CA SER A 55 11.12 -16.02 -2.08
C SER A 55 12.51 -15.50 -1.70
N PRO A 56 13.57 -15.95 -2.40
CA PRO A 56 14.90 -15.38 -2.21
C PRO A 56 14.90 -13.86 -2.43
N HIS A 57 15.72 -13.15 -1.66
CA HIS A 57 15.86 -11.70 -1.77
C HIS A 57 16.12 -11.25 -3.22
N GLY A 58 15.41 -10.18 -3.63
CA GLY A 58 15.43 -9.65 -5.00
C GLY A 58 14.48 -10.36 -5.96
N GLU A 59 13.80 -11.43 -5.51
CA GLU A 59 12.66 -12.02 -6.21
C GLU A 59 11.39 -11.65 -5.46
N ASN A 60 10.48 -10.88 -6.07
CA ASN A 60 9.16 -10.59 -5.50
C ASN A 60 9.19 -9.80 -4.17
N ASP A 61 10.19 -8.92 -4.01
CA ASP A 61 10.30 -8.01 -2.88
C ASP A 61 9.76 -6.61 -3.23
N MET A 62 9.33 -5.91 -2.19
CA MET A 62 9.21 -4.45 -2.21
C MET A 62 10.26 -3.87 -1.26
N PHE A 63 10.59 -2.62 -1.47
CA PHE A 63 11.55 -1.89 -0.65
C PHE A 63 10.92 -0.62 -0.13
N ALA A 64 11.28 -0.22 1.08
CA ALA A 64 10.89 1.07 1.63
C ALA A 64 12.09 1.76 2.26
N SER A 65 12.44 2.92 1.72
CA SER A 65 13.56 3.72 2.15
C SER A 65 13.07 5.02 2.80
N GLN A 66 13.89 5.58 3.69
CA GLN A 66 13.61 6.90 4.22
C GLN A 66 13.69 7.94 3.09
N ALA A 67 12.69 8.83 3.01
CA ALA A 67 12.69 9.91 2.03
C ALA A 67 13.88 10.86 2.25
N GLU A 68 14.52 11.24 1.15
CA GLU A 68 15.64 12.18 1.14
C GLU A 68 15.23 13.59 1.63
N PRO A 69 16.16 14.39 2.17
CA PRO A 69 15.88 15.75 2.64
C PRO A 69 15.16 16.63 1.62
N GLU A 70 15.53 16.53 0.33
CA GLU A 70 14.91 17.29 -0.77
C GLU A 70 13.45 16.87 -0.99
N GLN A 71 13.16 15.56 -0.92
CA GLN A 71 11.79 15.07 -0.99
C GLN A 71 11.01 15.61 0.22
N ILE A 72 11.53 15.45 1.44
CA ILE A 72 10.85 15.94 2.65
C ILE A 72 10.57 17.45 2.60
N ALA A 73 11.49 18.25 2.08
CA ALA A 73 11.26 19.68 1.91
C ALA A 73 10.07 19.97 0.96
N LEU A 74 9.98 19.25 -0.16
CA LEU A 74 8.85 19.35 -1.10
C LEU A 74 7.54 18.88 -0.47
N GLU A 75 7.55 17.72 0.21
CA GLU A 75 6.36 17.12 0.85
C GLU A 75 5.79 18.02 1.94
N ASN A 76 6.66 18.63 2.75
CA ASN A 76 6.24 19.57 3.78
C ASN A 76 5.61 20.82 3.17
N ALA A 77 6.23 21.40 2.12
CA ALA A 77 5.66 22.55 1.43
C ALA A 77 4.29 22.25 0.81
N LEU A 78 4.12 21.08 0.19
CA LEU A 78 2.82 20.64 -0.34
C LEU A 78 1.78 20.45 0.78
N SER A 79 2.18 19.80 1.87
CA SER A 79 1.30 19.54 3.01
C SER A 79 0.81 20.84 3.66
N ASP A 80 1.71 21.82 3.82
CA ASP A 80 1.37 23.15 4.35
C ASP A 80 0.39 23.89 3.43
N GLU A 81 0.62 23.85 2.12
CA GLU A 81 -0.29 24.43 1.13
C GLU A 81 -1.68 23.78 1.18
N PHE A 82 -1.76 22.45 1.31
CA PHE A 82 -3.02 21.73 1.44
C PHE A 82 -3.75 22.10 2.74
N ALA A 83 -3.03 22.08 3.88
CA ALA A 83 -3.57 22.36 5.21
C ALA A 83 -4.01 23.82 5.38
N SER A 84 -3.40 24.76 4.66
CA SER A 84 -3.74 26.18 4.73
C SER A 84 -5.20 26.49 4.35
N GLY A 85 -5.79 25.66 3.48
CA GLY A 85 -7.11 25.91 2.86
C GLY A 85 -7.19 27.17 1.99
N LYS A 86 -6.08 27.87 1.79
CA LYS A 86 -5.99 29.16 1.07
C LYS A 86 -5.21 29.03 -0.24
N SER A 87 -4.48 27.93 -0.41
CA SER A 87 -3.74 27.63 -1.62
C SER A 87 -4.67 27.30 -2.78
N PRO A 88 -4.34 27.67 -4.03
CA PRO A 88 -5.03 27.13 -5.20
C PRO A 88 -4.91 25.60 -5.32
N LEU A 89 -4.01 24.97 -4.56
CA LEU A 89 -3.85 23.51 -4.53
C LEU A 89 -4.76 22.81 -3.51
N SER A 90 -5.32 23.52 -2.50
CA SER A 90 -6.07 22.89 -1.41
C SER A 90 -7.33 22.16 -1.92
N GLU A 91 -8.14 22.81 -2.78
CA GLU A 91 -9.36 22.20 -3.30
C GLU A 91 -9.07 21.03 -4.28
N PRO A 92 -8.17 21.16 -5.28
CA PRO A 92 -7.76 20.03 -6.10
C PRO A 92 -7.23 18.84 -5.29
N ALA A 93 -6.40 19.07 -4.26
CA ALA A 93 -5.88 18.02 -3.41
C ALA A 93 -7.00 17.30 -2.65
N ALA A 94 -7.94 18.05 -2.06
CA ALA A 94 -9.10 17.47 -1.39
C ALA A 94 -9.99 16.65 -2.35
N ARG A 95 -10.20 17.12 -3.59
CA ARG A 95 -10.93 16.35 -4.62
C ARG A 95 -10.20 15.09 -5.04
N TYR A 96 -8.87 15.14 -5.11
CA TYR A 96 -8.07 13.96 -5.42
C TYR A 96 -8.12 12.92 -4.28
N ARG A 97 -8.04 13.37 -3.03
CA ARG A 97 -8.28 12.51 -1.85
C ARG A 97 -9.68 11.88 -1.89
N ALA A 98 -10.70 12.65 -2.26
CA ALA A 98 -12.05 12.12 -2.45
C ALA A 98 -12.13 11.09 -3.59
N LEU A 99 -11.42 11.29 -4.72
CA LEU A 99 -11.32 10.29 -5.78
C LEU A 99 -10.73 8.98 -5.25
N GLN A 100 -9.62 9.06 -4.52
CA GLN A 100 -8.97 7.90 -3.90
C GLN A 100 -9.95 7.15 -2.98
N ARG A 101 -10.72 7.85 -2.14
CA ARG A 101 -11.67 7.20 -1.24
C ARG A 101 -12.89 6.63 -1.97
N ASP A 102 -13.55 7.45 -2.79
CA ASP A 102 -14.89 7.16 -3.30
C ASP A 102 -14.86 6.32 -4.59
N LYS A 103 -13.73 6.34 -5.31
CA LYS A 103 -13.51 5.62 -6.57
C LYS A 103 -12.09 5.06 -6.62
N ALA A 104 -11.67 4.36 -5.56
CA ALA A 104 -10.30 3.87 -5.39
C ALA A 104 -9.76 3.09 -6.60
N PHE A 105 -10.59 2.27 -7.25
CA PHE A 105 -10.24 1.53 -8.47
C PHE A 105 -9.92 2.41 -9.70
N ARG A 106 -10.14 3.74 -9.63
CA ARG A 106 -9.76 4.72 -10.67
C ARG A 106 -8.58 5.60 -10.29
N ALA A 107 -8.08 5.51 -9.07
CA ALA A 107 -6.87 6.19 -8.65
C ALA A 107 -5.66 5.25 -8.82
N PRO A 108 -4.43 5.77 -9.00
CA PRO A 108 -3.23 4.95 -9.08
C PRO A 108 -3.03 4.13 -7.80
N HIS A 109 -2.82 2.83 -7.95
CA HIS A 109 -2.61 1.89 -6.85
C HIS A 109 -1.68 0.74 -7.25
N ILE A 110 -1.23 -0.01 -6.25
CA ILE A 110 -0.53 -1.28 -6.43
C ILE A 110 -1.44 -2.39 -5.89
N GLY A 111 -1.56 -3.48 -6.65
CA GLY A 111 -2.33 -4.64 -6.24
C GLY A 111 -1.49 -5.69 -5.53
N LEU A 112 -1.94 -6.13 -4.36
CA LEU A 112 -1.41 -7.25 -3.60
C LEU A 112 -2.41 -8.40 -3.64
N ARG A 113 -1.86 -9.57 -3.98
CA ARG A 113 -2.63 -10.81 -4.05
C ARG A 113 -2.58 -11.49 -2.68
N ILE A 114 -3.73 -11.55 -2.02
CA ILE A 114 -3.91 -12.31 -0.77
C ILE A 114 -4.32 -13.76 -1.12
N PRO A 115 -3.76 -14.78 -0.44
CA PRO A 115 -3.94 -16.17 -0.87
C PRO A 115 -5.39 -16.64 -0.95
N THR A 116 -6.21 -16.31 0.05
CA THR A 116 -7.60 -16.77 0.20
C THR A 116 -8.49 -15.64 0.69
N VAL A 117 -9.81 -15.79 0.54
CA VAL A 117 -10.78 -14.80 1.06
C VAL A 117 -10.69 -14.74 2.59
N ALA A 118 -10.57 -15.87 3.27
CA ALA A 118 -10.38 -15.91 4.73
C ALA A 118 -9.12 -15.17 5.19
N ALA A 119 -8.00 -15.33 4.48
CA ALA A 119 -6.78 -14.59 4.79
C ALA A 119 -6.95 -13.08 4.56
N LEU A 120 -7.75 -12.68 3.56
CA LEU A 120 -8.08 -11.27 3.35
C LEU A 120 -8.95 -10.72 4.50
N ASP A 121 -9.92 -11.49 5.01
CA ASP A 121 -10.70 -11.07 6.18
C ASP A 121 -9.81 -10.84 7.41
N ASP A 122 -8.84 -11.73 7.64
CA ASP A 122 -7.88 -11.57 8.73
C ASP A 122 -6.98 -10.33 8.53
N VAL A 123 -6.54 -10.06 7.30
CA VAL A 123 -5.79 -8.83 6.97
C VAL A 123 -6.64 -7.59 7.25
N ILE A 124 -7.90 -7.58 6.81
CA ILE A 124 -8.82 -6.45 7.02
C ILE A 124 -9.02 -6.20 8.51
N ALA A 125 -9.20 -7.24 9.32
CA ALA A 125 -9.34 -7.11 10.76
C ALA A 125 -8.10 -6.47 11.41
N ARG A 126 -6.89 -6.95 11.09
CA ARG A 126 -5.63 -6.37 11.60
C ARG A 126 -5.45 -4.92 11.18
N LEU A 127 -5.74 -4.60 9.91
CA LEU A 127 -5.67 -3.23 9.41
C LEU A 127 -6.68 -2.31 10.11
N GLY A 128 -7.87 -2.81 10.43
CA GLY A 128 -8.87 -2.08 11.21
C GLY A 128 -8.35 -1.72 12.60
N GLU A 129 -7.75 -2.68 13.32
CA GLU A 129 -7.15 -2.43 14.64
C GLU A 129 -6.03 -1.38 14.57
N LEU A 130 -5.14 -1.47 13.57
CA LEU A 130 -4.08 -0.49 13.37
C LEU A 130 -4.63 0.90 13.02
N ALA A 131 -5.65 0.97 12.17
CA ALA A 131 -6.28 2.23 11.77
C ALA A 131 -6.95 2.95 12.95
N GLU A 132 -7.38 2.23 14.00
CA GLU A 132 -7.93 2.83 15.22
C GLU A 132 -6.85 3.25 16.23
N ARG A 133 -5.61 2.81 16.03
CA ARG A 133 -4.53 2.92 17.02
C ARG A 133 -3.27 3.52 16.41
N GLU A 134 -2.29 2.69 16.08
CA GLU A 134 -0.95 3.10 15.67
C GLU A 134 -0.96 3.93 14.35
N LEU A 135 -1.98 3.75 13.51
CA LEU A 135 -2.15 4.42 12.22
C LEU A 135 -3.42 5.29 12.14
N SER A 136 -3.93 5.77 13.28
CA SER A 136 -5.10 6.65 13.34
C SER A 136 -4.97 7.89 12.45
N GLY A 137 -5.88 8.04 11.50
CA GLY A 137 -5.90 9.14 10.51
C GLY A 137 -4.86 9.00 9.39
N ARG A 138 -4.09 7.91 9.38
CA ARG A 138 -3.00 7.61 8.45
C ARG A 138 -3.20 6.32 7.66
N LEU A 139 -4.26 5.60 7.97
CA LEU A 139 -4.73 4.42 7.25
C LEU A 139 -6.24 4.49 7.14
N ASP A 140 -6.73 4.52 5.90
CA ASP A 140 -8.16 4.49 5.59
C ASP A 140 -8.50 3.14 4.94
N LEU A 141 -9.39 2.40 5.58
CA LEU A 141 -10.02 1.21 5.02
C LEU A 141 -11.13 1.68 4.06
N GLY A 142 -10.84 1.61 2.76
CA GLY A 142 -11.69 2.20 1.72
C GLY A 142 -12.74 1.24 1.17
N TYR A 143 -12.98 1.36 -0.14
CA TYR A 143 -14.01 0.60 -0.85
C TYR A 143 -13.75 -0.91 -0.81
N THR A 144 -14.78 -1.70 -0.51
CA THR A 144 -14.77 -3.16 -0.58
C THR A 144 -15.73 -3.61 -1.67
N MET A 145 -15.35 -4.65 -2.40
CA MET A 145 -16.19 -5.30 -3.39
C MET A 145 -16.12 -6.80 -3.20
N GLU A 146 -17.26 -7.45 -3.12
CA GLU A 146 -17.39 -8.88 -2.98
C GLU A 146 -18.41 -9.37 -4.02
N ARG A 147 -18.09 -10.49 -4.68
CA ARG A 147 -18.93 -11.14 -5.67
C ARG A 147 -19.08 -12.61 -5.33
N SER A 148 -20.23 -13.18 -5.67
CA SER A 148 -20.38 -14.62 -5.68
C SER A 148 -19.43 -15.27 -6.69
N LEU A 149 -19.11 -16.56 -6.50
CA LEU A 149 -18.32 -17.35 -7.46
C LEU A 149 -18.95 -17.37 -8.86
N GLU A 150 -20.28 -17.37 -8.94
CA GLU A 150 -21.01 -17.32 -10.21
C GLU A 150 -20.77 -16.00 -10.95
N GLU A 151 -20.90 -14.87 -10.25
CA GLU A 151 -20.64 -13.55 -10.81
C GLU A 151 -19.17 -13.38 -11.22
N ALA A 152 -18.23 -13.80 -10.36
CA ALA A 152 -16.80 -13.74 -10.65
C ALA A 152 -16.42 -14.52 -11.92
N ARG A 153 -16.99 -15.72 -12.10
CA ARG A 153 -16.80 -16.54 -13.31
C ARG A 153 -17.39 -15.89 -14.57
N ALA A 154 -18.46 -15.12 -14.42
CA ALA A 154 -19.12 -14.44 -15.54
C ALA A 154 -18.43 -13.14 -15.96
N THR A 155 -17.69 -12.47 -15.06
CA THR A 155 -17.13 -11.13 -15.30
C THR A 155 -15.61 -11.05 -15.25
N ASP A 156 -14.91 -12.18 -15.10
CA ASP A 156 -13.44 -12.26 -14.94
C ASP A 156 -12.93 -11.34 -13.82
N THR A 157 -13.72 -11.17 -12.76
CA THR A 157 -13.43 -10.20 -11.70
C THR A 157 -13.22 -10.91 -10.37
N PRO A 158 -12.32 -10.42 -9.50
CA PRO A 158 -12.04 -11.10 -8.25
C PRO A 158 -13.23 -11.27 -7.32
N VAL A 159 -13.16 -12.36 -6.54
CA VAL A 159 -14.19 -12.81 -5.60
C VAL A 159 -14.30 -11.82 -4.45
N LYS A 160 -13.17 -11.30 -3.95
CA LYS A 160 -13.14 -10.22 -2.95
C LYS A 160 -11.98 -9.25 -3.19
N GLN A 161 -12.27 -7.96 -3.15
CA GLN A 161 -11.29 -6.87 -3.30
C GLN A 161 -11.55 -5.79 -2.25
N MET A 162 -10.47 -5.14 -1.82
CA MET A 162 -10.53 -3.96 -0.99
C MET A 162 -9.44 -2.98 -1.40
N TRP A 163 -9.71 -1.68 -1.31
CA TRP A 163 -8.70 -0.66 -1.47
C TRP A 163 -8.46 0.02 -0.14
N ILE A 164 -7.20 0.08 0.27
CA ILE A 164 -6.76 0.88 1.41
C ILE A 164 -5.98 2.09 0.92
N TRP A 165 -5.96 3.14 1.74
CA TRP A 165 -5.05 4.26 1.55
C TRP A 165 -4.23 4.47 2.80
N THR A 166 -2.97 4.87 2.64
CA THR A 166 -2.10 5.27 3.74
C THR A 166 -1.14 6.36 3.30
N ASP A 167 -0.71 7.23 4.20
CA ASP A 167 0.39 8.18 3.95
C ASP A 167 1.70 7.79 4.63
N VAL A 168 1.80 6.55 5.14
CA VAL A 168 3.03 5.99 5.74
C VAL A 168 4.09 5.73 4.68
N ILE A 169 3.64 5.28 3.50
CA ILE A 169 4.49 4.97 2.34
C ILE A 169 3.95 5.64 1.07
N SER A 170 4.80 5.83 0.06
CA SER A 170 4.39 6.21 -1.30
C SER A 170 5.47 5.86 -2.33
N THR A 171 5.08 5.39 -3.52
CA THR A 171 5.99 5.33 -4.68
C THR A 171 6.12 6.68 -5.39
N GLY A 172 5.34 7.68 -4.96
CA GLY A 172 5.35 9.03 -5.49
C GLY A 172 5.51 10.03 -4.35
N LEU A 173 4.52 10.90 -4.19
CA LEU A 173 4.52 11.90 -3.12
C LEU A 173 3.78 11.38 -1.89
N LEU A 174 4.43 11.45 -0.73
CA LEU A 174 3.86 11.13 0.58
C LEU A 174 2.66 12.02 0.92
N ALA A 175 2.65 13.27 0.48
CA ALA A 175 1.55 14.22 0.72
C ALA A 175 0.20 13.77 0.11
N PHE A 176 0.22 12.86 -0.87
CA PHE A 176 -0.99 12.24 -1.43
C PHE A 176 -1.21 10.79 -0.98
N GLY A 177 -0.26 10.23 -0.23
CA GLY A 177 -0.23 8.84 0.21
C GLY A 177 -0.21 7.82 -0.93
N GLN A 178 -0.35 6.56 -0.55
CA GLN A 178 -0.38 5.38 -1.39
C GLN A 178 -1.74 4.70 -1.31
N GLN A 179 -2.25 4.25 -2.45
CA GLN A 179 -3.33 3.28 -2.48
C GLN A 179 -2.81 1.87 -2.74
N ILE A 180 -3.36 0.92 -2.00
CA ILE A 180 -3.07 -0.50 -2.17
C ILE A 180 -4.40 -1.23 -2.37
N GLU A 181 -4.48 -2.00 -3.44
CA GLU A 181 -5.57 -2.92 -3.67
C GLU A 181 -5.20 -4.28 -3.07
N LEU A 182 -6.08 -4.85 -2.27
CA LEU A 182 -5.99 -6.19 -1.73
C LEU A 182 -7.01 -7.06 -2.45
N GLN A 183 -6.58 -8.18 -3.02
CA GLN A 183 -7.46 -9.06 -3.79
C GLN A 183 -7.28 -10.53 -3.42
N ALA A 184 -8.40 -11.24 -3.26
CA ALA A 184 -8.45 -12.67 -2.97
C ALA A 184 -9.44 -13.40 -3.91
N TYR A 185 -9.21 -14.70 -4.11
CA TYR A 185 -10.07 -15.64 -4.85
C TYR A 185 -10.12 -16.90 -4.01
N ASP A 186 -11.31 -17.44 -3.77
CA ASP A 186 -11.47 -18.84 -3.40
C ASP A 186 -11.74 -19.58 -4.71
N ILE A 187 -10.69 -20.19 -5.25
CA ILE A 187 -10.75 -21.02 -6.45
C ILE A 187 -10.63 -22.46 -5.99
N ASP A 188 -11.76 -23.17 -6.02
CA ASP A 188 -11.81 -24.64 -6.00
C ASP A 188 -11.22 -25.22 -7.29
#